data_AF-A0A5C8A7K8-F1
#
_entry.id   AF-A0A5C8A7K8-F1
#
_cell.length_a   1.000
_cell.length_b   1.000
_cell.length_c   1.000
_cell.angle_alpha   90.00
_cell.angle_beta   90.00
_cell.angle_gamma   90.00
#
_symmetry.space_group_name_H-M   'P 1'
#
loop_
_entity.id
_entity.type
_entity.pdbx_description
1 polymer ?
#
loop_
_entity_poly.entity_id
_entity_poly.type
_entity_poly.pdbx_seq_one_letter_code
_entity_poly.pdbx_strand_id
1 'polypeptide(L)' 'MATKQRTLSKKAVLRTLKEMPEQFDADELIERIVLLQKVAEGLADAKAGRVLSMAEMRAHIERKWSK' A
#
# COMPACT_ATOMS: atom_id res chain seq x y z
N MET A 1 -6.25 5.43 -20.33
CA MET A 1 -6.18 4.61 -19.10
C MET A 1 -6.70 5.47 -17.96
N ALA A 2 -7.91 5.25 -17.47
CA ALA A 2 -8.49 6.08 -16.41
C ALA A 2 -7.67 5.90 -15.13
N THR A 3 -7.05 6.97 -14.65
CA THR A 3 -6.37 7.02 -13.35
C THR A 3 -7.45 6.82 -12.27
N LYS A 4 -7.66 5.58 -11.84
CA LYS A 4 -8.56 5.26 -10.72
C LYS A 4 -8.11 6.12 -9.55
N GLN A 5 -8.94 7.08 -9.12
CA GLN A 5 -8.61 7.99 -8.05
C GLN A 5 -8.27 7.20 -6.79
N ARG A 6 -7.01 7.33 -6.37
CA ARG A 6 -6.41 6.65 -5.21
C ARG A 6 -6.75 7.45 -3.95
N THR A 7 -7.98 7.34 -3.48
CA THR A 7 -8.45 8.17 -2.36
C THR A 7 -8.39 7.40 -1.04
N LEU A 8 -7.58 7.90 -0.10
CA LEU A 8 -7.61 7.50 1.30
C LEU A 8 -8.69 8.28 2.06
N SER A 9 -9.32 7.65 3.05
CA SER A 9 -10.24 8.39 3.93
C SER A 9 -9.48 9.30 4.88
N LYS A 10 -9.96 10.54 5.06
CA LYS A 10 -9.44 11.47 6.08
C LYS A 10 -9.40 10.84 7.47
N LYS A 11 -10.41 10.01 7.80
CA LYS A 11 -10.49 9.27 9.06
C LYS A 11 -9.31 8.31 9.26
N ALA A 12 -8.86 7.63 8.21
CA ALA A 12 -7.70 6.74 8.29
C ALA A 12 -6.41 7.53 8.54
N VAL A 13 -6.20 8.64 7.82
CA VAL A 13 -5.04 9.51 8.01
C VAL A 13 -4.98 10.10 9.42
N LEU A 14 -6.12 10.58 9.93
CA LEU A 14 -6.20 11.12 11.30
C LEU A 14 -5.93 10.05 12.36
N ARG A 15 -6.32 8.80 12.13
CA ARG A 15 -6.00 7.70 13.06
C ARG A 15 -4.49 7.45 13.08
N THR A 16 -3.85 7.40 11.91
CA THR A 16 -2.39 7.23 11.80
C THR A 16 -1.65 8.34 12.52
N LEU A 17 -2.06 9.60 12.36
CA LEU A 17 -1.49 10.72 13.10
C LEU A 17 -1.63 10.59 14.62
N LYS A 18 -2.75 10.05 15.11
CA LYS A 18 -2.95 9.81 16.56
C LYS A 18 -2.07 8.70 17.12
N GLU A 19 -1.60 7.79 16.28
CA GLU A 19 -0.73 6.67 16.66
C GLU A 19 0.76 7.03 16.52
N MET A 20 1.08 8.19 15.94
CA MET A 20 2.45 8.69 15.81
C MET A 20 2.92 9.36 17.11
N PRO A 21 4.24 9.38 17.36
CA PRO A 21 4.80 10.13 18.48
C PRO A 21 4.49 11.62 18.37
N GLU A 22 4.64 12.34 19.48
CA GLU A 22 4.37 13.79 19.52
C GLU A 22 5.28 14.61 18.59
N GLN A 23 6.48 14.09 18.31
CA GLN A 23 7.42 14.63 17.32
C GLN A 23 7.80 13.51 16.36
N PHE A 24 7.74 13.80 15.07
CA PHE A 24 8.09 12.87 13.99
C PHE A 24 8.56 13.65 12.75
N ASP A 25 9.29 12.99 11.88
CA ASP A 25 9.70 13.56 10.60
C ASP A 25 8.56 13.53 9.58
N ALA A 26 8.41 14.61 8.80
CA ALA A 26 7.36 14.70 7.80
C ALA A 26 7.41 13.54 6.79
N ASP A 27 8.61 13.08 6.44
CA ASP A 27 8.82 11.94 5.54
C ASP A 27 8.23 10.64 6.11
N GLU A 28 8.33 10.42 7.41
CA GLU A 28 7.74 9.23 8.07
C GLU A 28 6.22 9.20 7.92
N LEU A 29 5.56 10.35 8.08
CA LEU A 29 4.12 10.46 7.85
C LEU A 29 3.75 10.12 6.40
N ILE A 30 4.50 10.65 5.44
CA ILE A 30 4.26 10.39 4.02
C ILE A 30 4.44 8.90 3.71
N GLU A 31 5.50 8.26 4.21
CA GLU A 31 5.73 6.82 4.03
C GLU A 31 4.59 5.98 4.60
N ARG A 32 4.14 6.29 5.82
CA ARG A 32 2.99 5.61 6.45
C ARG A 32 1.72 5.77 5.63
N ILE A 33 1.45 6.96 5.11
CA ILE A 33 0.29 7.23 4.25
C ILE A 33 0.37 6.40 2.95
N VAL A 34 1.53 6.37 2.29
CA VAL A 34 1.75 5.56 1.07
C VAL A 34 1.57 4.07 1.37
N LEU A 35 2.08 3.59 2.50
CA LEU A 35 1.91 2.19 2.91
C LEU A 35 0.43 1.84 3.13
N LEU A 36 -0.31 2.67 3.86
CA LEU A 36 -1.75 2.48 4.08
C LEU A 36 -2.53 2.38 2.77
N GLN A 37 -2.16 3.19 1.79
CA GLN A 37 -2.75 3.14 0.46
C GLN A 37 -2.47 1.78 -0.22
N LYS A 38 -1.20 1.35 -0.25
CA LYS A 38 -0.81 0.08 -0.87
C LYS A 38 -1.49 -1.13 -0.21
N VAL A 39 -1.64 -1.11 1.11
CA VAL A 39 -2.36 -2.17 1.85
C VAL A 39 -3.83 -2.20 1.45
N ALA A 40 -4.50 -1.05 1.40
CA ALA A 40 -5.89 -0.97 0.96
C ALA A 40 -6.09 -1.47 -0.48
N GLU A 41 -5.15 -1.15 -1.37
CA GLU A 41 -5.10 -1.65 -2.74
C GLU A 41 -4.94 -3.18 -2.77
N GLY A 42 -3.97 -3.71 -2.03
CA GLY A 42 -3.74 -5.15 -1.93
C GLY A 42 -4.95 -5.93 -1.39
N LEU A 43 -5.67 -5.37 -0.42
CA LEU A 43 -6.92 -5.95 0.08
C LEU A 43 -8.03 -5.94 -0.98
N ALA A 44 -8.15 -4.85 -1.75
CA ALA A 44 -9.11 -4.75 -2.85
C ALA A 44 -8.77 -5.68 -4.02
N ASP A 45 -7.48 -5.90 -4.29
CA ASP A 45 -6.98 -6.85 -5.28
C ASP A 45 -7.28 -8.29 -4.85
N ALA A 46 -7.00 -8.63 -3.59
CA ALA A 46 -7.33 -9.92 -3.00
C ALA A 46 -8.83 -10.23 -3.10
N LYS A 47 -9.69 -9.27 -2.71
CA LYS A 47 -11.15 -9.42 -2.81
C LYS A 47 -11.63 -9.61 -4.25
N ALA A 48 -10.95 -9.00 -5.21
CA ALA A 48 -11.31 -9.09 -6.62
C ALA A 48 -10.64 -10.28 -7.34
N GLY A 49 -9.92 -11.15 -6.62
CA GLY A 49 -9.20 -12.28 -7.20
C GLY A 49 -7.97 -11.89 -8.04
N ARG A 50 -7.53 -10.63 -7.98
CA ARG A 50 -6.31 -10.15 -8.64
C ARG A 50 -5.08 -10.53 -7.80
N VAL A 51 -4.86 -11.82 -7.64
CA VAL A 51 -3.76 -12.40 -6.84
C VAL A 51 -2.91 -13.31 -7.71
N LEU A 52 -1.67 -13.51 -7.30
CA LEU A 52 -0.78 -14.50 -7.89
C LEU A 52 -0.75 -15.74 -6.99
N SER A 53 -0.73 -16.92 -7.60
CA SER A 53 -0.33 -18.14 -6.90
C SER A 53 1.13 -18.06 -6.45
N MET A 54 1.51 -18.94 -5.52
CA MET A 54 2.89 -18.99 -5.04
C MET A 54 3.90 -19.29 -6.16
N ALA A 55 3.53 -20.10 -7.16
CA ALA A 55 4.41 -20.39 -8.30
C ALA A 55 4.59 -19.16 -9.20
N GLU A 56 3.49 -18.46 -9.51
CA GLU A 56 3.52 -17.24 -10.31
C GLU A 56 4.28 -16.12 -9.61
N MET A 57 4.13 -16.00 -8.28
CA MET A 57 4.86 -15.02 -7.49
C MET A 57 6.37 -15.28 -7.52
N ARG A 58 6.82 -16.53 -7.38
CA ARG A 58 8.26 -16.88 -7.50
C ARG A 58 8.83 -16.47 -8.85
N ALA A 59 8.16 -16.87 -9.93
CA ALA A 59 8.57 -16.48 -11.28
C ALA A 59 8.56 -14.96 -11.50
N HIS A 60 7.63 -14.24 -10.86
CA HIS A 60 7.57 -12.78 -10.92
C HIS A 60 8.79 -12.12 -10.25
N ILE A 61 9.16 -12.58 -9.05
CA ILE A 61 10.32 -12.08 -8.30
C ILE A 61 11.62 -12.36 -9.07
N GLU A 62 11.82 -13.60 -9.52
CA GLU A 62 12.99 -13.99 -10.31
C GLU A 62 13.15 -13.12 -11.56
N ARG A 63 12.06 -12.82 -12.27
CA ARG A 63 12.12 -12.03 -13.51
C ARG A 63 12.34 -10.54 -13.26
N LYS A 64 11.79 -9.98 -12.18
CA LYS A 64 11.78 -8.53 -11.95
C LYS A 64 12.86 -8.03 -11.01
N TRP A 65 13.26 -8.83 -10.02
CA TRP A 65 14.12 -8.38 -8.93
C TRP A 65 15.47 -9.12 -8.86
N SER A 66 15.67 -10.20 -9.65
CA SER A 66 16.96 -10.91 -9.74
C SER A 66 17.94 -10.31 -10.77
N LYS A 67 17.80 -9.03 -11.12
CA LYS A 67 18.76 -8.29 -11.95
C LYS A 67 19.52 -7.29 -11.11
#